data_AF-X1IHM1-F1
#
_entry.id   AF-X1IHM1-F1
#
_cell.length_a   1.000
_cell.length_b   1.000
_cell.length_c   1.000
_cell.angle_alpha   90.00
_cell.angle_beta   90.00
_cell.angle_gamma   90.00
#
_symmetry.space_group_name_H-M   'P 1'
#
loop_
_entity.id
_entity.type
_entity.pdbx_description
1 polymer ?
#
loop_
_entity_poly.entity_id
_entity_poly.type
_entity_poly.pdbx_seq_one_letter_code
_entity_poly.pdbx_strand_id
1 'polypeptide(L)'
;MYLDQPLRSFLEDTASKTPTPGGGSVAALVGSLGAALLCMVGNFTLGKPKFEKVERDVREILKEADKLKEELSGLIQKDIEVYASFLRLLVCPGILPS
;
A
#
# COMPACT_ATOMS: atom_id res chain seq x y z
N MET A 1 4.45 -12.58 -3.84
CA MET A 1 3.81 -11.27 -3.63
C MET A 1 4.00 -10.92 -2.17
N TYR A 2 4.55 -9.74 -1.86
CA TYR A 2 4.87 -9.37 -0.46
C TYR A 2 3.63 -9.30 0.44
N LEU A 3 2.44 -9.08 -0.12
CA LEU A 3 1.17 -9.07 0.61
C LEU A 3 0.81 -10.43 1.22
N ASP A 4 1.32 -11.54 0.67
CA ASP A 4 1.04 -12.89 1.16
C ASP A 4 2.14 -13.40 2.13
N GLN A 5 3.18 -12.60 2.36
CA GLN A 5 4.27 -12.96 3.27
C GLN A 5 4.00 -12.45 4.69
N PRO A 6 4.63 -13.07 5.71
CA PRO A 6 4.61 -12.52 7.05
C PRO A 6 5.14 -11.08 7.05
N LEU A 7 4.46 -10.17 7.73
CA LEU A 7 4.92 -8.78 7.90
C LEU A 7 6.35 -8.71 8.44
N ARG A 8 6.75 -9.68 9.26
CA ARG A 8 8.12 -9.83 9.77
C ARG A 8 9.14 -9.92 8.63
N SER A 9 8.87 -10.70 7.58
CA SER A 9 9.76 -10.85 6.43
C SER A 9 9.90 -9.54 5.66
N PHE A 10 8.79 -8.81 5.45
CA PHE A 10 8.82 -7.49 4.84
C PHE A 10 9.70 -6.50 5.64
N LEU A 11 9.59 -6.51 6.97
CA LEU A 11 10.40 -5.66 7.84
C LEU A 11 11.89 -6.02 7.80
N GLU A 12 12.20 -7.31 7.83
CA GLU A 12 13.58 -7.82 7.74
C GLU A 12 14.22 -7.45 6.39
N ASP A 13 13.50 -7.63 5.28
CA ASP A 13 13.98 -7.29 3.94
C ASP A 13 14.16 -5.78 3.77
N THR A 14 13.22 -4.96 4.27
CA THR A 14 13.32 -3.50 4.25
C THR A 14 14.54 -2.98 5.03
N ALA A 15 14.92 -3.66 6.11
CA ALA A 15 16.09 -3.33 6.92
C ALA A 15 17.40 -3.93 6.38
N SER A 16 17.32 -4.77 5.35
CA SER A 16 18.47 -5.49 4.81
C SER A 16 19.29 -4.64 3.84
N LYS A 17 20.39 -5.20 3.33
CA LYS A 17 21.24 -4.56 2.32
C LYS A 17 20.72 -4.79 0.88
N THR A 18 19.46 -5.16 0.70
CA THR A 18 18.85 -5.32 -0.62
C THR A 18 18.28 -4.00 -1.14
N PRO A 19 18.21 -3.82 -2.47
CA PRO A 19 17.62 -2.64 -3.09
C PRO A 19 16.10 -2.48 -2.90
N THR A 20 15.39 -3.56 -2.58
CA THR A 20 13.94 -3.62 -2.42
C THR A 20 13.60 -4.54 -1.25
N PRO A 21 12.52 -4.29 -0.47
CA PRO A 21 11.55 -3.20 -0.58
C PRO A 21 12.13 -1.81 -0.30
N GLY A 22 11.72 -0.81 -1.07
CA GLY A 22 12.18 0.57 -0.94
C GLY A 22 11.22 1.48 -0.17
N GLY A 23 11.57 2.77 -0.06
CA GLY A 23 10.73 3.76 0.62
C GLY A 23 9.32 3.91 0.00
N GLY A 24 9.18 3.71 -1.32
CA GLY A 24 7.88 3.71 -2.01
C GLY A 24 6.98 2.58 -1.52
N SER A 25 7.51 1.36 -1.48
CA SER A 25 6.84 0.17 -0.94
C SER A 25 6.39 0.36 0.52
N VAL A 26 7.24 0.98 1.35
CA VAL A 26 6.90 1.29 2.75
C VAL A 26 5.80 2.35 2.85
N ALA A 27 5.88 3.43 2.05
CA ALA A 27 4.85 4.47 2.03
C ALA A 27 3.49 3.91 1.58
N ALA A 28 3.49 3.02 0.59
CA ALA A 28 2.30 2.31 0.14
C ALA A 28 1.70 1.43 1.25
N LEU A 29 2.53 0.68 1.98
CA LEU A 29 2.10 -0.10 3.15
C LEU A 29 1.45 0.79 4.22
N VAL A 30 2.12 1.87 4.63
CA VAL A 30 1.61 2.80 5.65
C VAL A 30 0.28 3.42 5.21
N GLY A 31 0.16 3.81 3.93
CA GLY A 31 -1.07 4.33 3.37
C GLY A 31 -2.22 3.31 3.40
N SER A 32 -1.95 2.06 2.99
CA SER A 32 -2.95 0.98 3.04
C SER A 32 -3.44 0.68 4.47
N LEU A 33 -2.54 0.73 5.46
CA LEU A 33 -2.89 0.59 6.87
C LEU A 33 -3.78 1.74 7.35
N GLY A 34 -3.48 2.97 6.95
CA GLY A 34 -4.32 4.13 7.23
C GLY A 34 -5.74 3.99 6.65
N ALA A 35 -5.84 3.53 5.40
CA ALA A 35 -7.12 3.26 4.76
C ALA A 35 -7.90 2.12 5.45
N ALA A 36 -7.21 1.05 5.86
CA ALA A 36 -7.82 -0.04 6.64
C ALA A 36 -8.38 0.44 7.99
N LEU A 37 -7.69 1.36 8.68
CA LEU A 37 -8.18 1.97 9.91
C LEU A 37 -9.44 2.81 9.69
N LEU A 38 -9.52 3.56 8.59
CA LEU A 38 -10.75 4.27 8.21
C LEU A 38 -11.91 3.29 7.97
N CYS A 39 -11.64 2.17 7.30
CA CYS A 39 -12.63 1.10 7.13
C CYS A 39 -13.13 0.55 8.46
N MET A 40 -12.22 0.29 9.41
CA MET A 40 -12.58 -0.19 10.76
C MET A 40 -13.49 0.81 11.49
N VAL A 41 -13.13 2.09 11.51
CA VAL A 41 -13.91 3.14 12.19
C VAL A 41 -15.28 3.34 11.53
N GLY A 42 -15.35 3.35 10.19
CA GLY A 42 -16.61 3.45 9.47
C GLY A 42 -17.53 2.26 9.76
N ASN A 43 -16.99 1.04 9.82
CA ASN A 43 -17.75 -0.16 10.18
C ASN A 43 -18.30 -0.12 11.62
N PHE A 44 -17.58 0.53 12.56
CA PHE A 44 -18.12 0.78 13.91
C PHE A 44 -19.21 1.86 13.96
N THR A 45 -19.40 2.61 12.87
CA THR A 45 -20.33 3.73 12.77
C THR A 45 -21.64 3.33 12.08
N LEU A 46 -21.56 2.46 11.05
CA LEU A 46 -22.74 1.95 10.34
C LEU A 46 -23.72 1.19 11.26
N GLY A 47 -25.02 1.32 10.98
CA GLY A 47 -26.08 0.56 11.65
C GLY A 47 -26.36 0.97 13.10
N LYS A 48 -25.77 2.07 13.58
CA LYS A 48 -26.05 2.61 14.91
C LYS A 48 -27.08 3.75 14.82
N PRO A 49 -28.18 3.71 15.60
CA PRO A 49 -29.22 4.74 15.56
C PRO A 49 -28.70 6.16 15.78
N LYS A 50 -27.66 6.31 16.63
CA LYS A 50 -27.01 7.61 16.90
C LYS A 50 -26.29 8.23 15.68
N PHE A 51 -26.06 7.47 14.62
CA PHE A 51 -25.29 7.88 13.45
C PHE A 51 -26.11 7.86 12.14
N GLU A 52 -27.43 7.66 12.20
CA GLU A 52 -28.30 7.64 11.01
C GLU A 52 -28.13 8.87 10.11
N LYS A 53 -27.96 10.06 10.73
CA LYS A 53 -27.78 11.33 10.01
C LYS A 53 -26.52 11.40 9.16
N VAL A 54 -25.48 10.63 9.52
CA VAL A 54 -24.18 10.62 8.85
C VAL A 54 -23.91 9.32 8.11
N GLU A 55 -24.86 8.37 8.12
CA GLU A 55 -24.63 7.02 7.60
C GLU A 55 -24.31 7.03 6.11
N ARG A 56 -24.98 7.88 5.33
CA ARG A 56 -24.72 8.03 3.89
C ARG A 56 -23.27 8.46 3.64
N ASP A 57 -22.83 9.51 4.31
CA ASP A 57 -21.49 10.06 4.13
C ASP A 57 -20.42 9.06 4.58
N VAL A 58 -20.68 8.32 5.68
CA VAL A 58 -19.81 7.23 6.14
C VAL A 58 -19.71 6.11 5.10
N ARG A 59 -20.81 5.75 4.41
CA ARG A 59 -20.77 4.75 3.33
C ARG A 59 -19.90 5.21 2.15
N GLU A 60 -19.97 6.48 1.79
CA GLU A 60 -19.13 7.04 0.72
C GLU A 60 -17.65 7.02 1.12
N ILE A 61 -17.33 7.44 2.35
CA ILE A 61 -15.96 7.39 2.88
C ILE A 61 -15.45 5.94 2.91
N LEU A 62 -16.26 4.99 3.36
CA LEU A 62 -15.89 3.57 3.39
C LEU A 62 -15.58 3.02 2.00
N LYS A 63 -16.36 3.42 1.00
CA LYS A 63 -16.12 3.00 -0.39
C LYS A 63 -14.78 3.50 -0.91
N GLU A 64 -14.46 4.78 -0.67
CA GLU A 64 -13.17 5.34 -1.09
C GLU A 64 -12.01 4.78 -0.27
N ALA A 65 -12.19 4.58 1.04
CA ALA A 65 -11.17 3.98 1.90
C ALA A 65 -10.86 2.54 1.48
N ASP A 66 -11.87 1.74 1.16
CA ASP A 66 -11.66 0.36 0.70
C ASP A 66 -10.93 0.32 -0.64
N LYS A 67 -11.31 1.20 -1.57
CA LYS A 67 -10.59 1.37 -2.84
C LYS A 67 -9.13 1.77 -2.63
N LEU A 68 -8.86 2.78 -1.80
CA LEU A 68 -7.49 3.22 -1.49
C LEU A 68 -6.66 2.12 -0.82
N LYS A 69 -7.28 1.34 0.08
CA LYS A 69 -6.63 0.20 0.73
C LYS A 69 -6.16 -0.83 -0.30
N GLU A 70 -6.99 -1.20 -1.27
CA GLU A 70 -6.63 -2.13 -2.36
C GLU A 70 -5.61 -1.54 -3.34
N GLU A 71 -5.74 -0.26 -3.71
CA GLU A 71 -4.79 0.39 -4.60
C GLU A 71 -3.40 0.49 -3.96
N LEU A 72 -3.33 0.97 -2.71
CA LEU A 72 -2.08 1.15 -1.98
C LEU A 72 -1.42 -0.18 -1.65
N SER A 73 -2.18 -1.22 -1.29
CA SER A 73 -1.62 -2.55 -1.07
C SER A 73 -1.01 -3.11 -2.36
N GLY A 74 -1.68 -2.93 -3.51
CA GLY A 74 -1.16 -3.31 -4.82
C GLY A 74 0.10 -2.54 -5.24
N LEU A 75 0.22 -1.27 -4.83
CA LEU A 75 1.40 -0.45 -5.12
C LEU A 75 2.68 -0.96 -4.44
N ILE A 76 2.59 -1.69 -3.33
CA ILE A 76 3.75 -2.29 -2.65
C ILE A 76 4.49 -3.22 -3.63
N GLN A 77 3.76 -4.12 -4.28
CA GLN A 77 4.33 -5.06 -5.24
C GLN A 77 4.82 -4.35 -6.51
N LYS A 78 4.06 -3.35 -6.98
CA LYS A 78 4.39 -2.59 -8.19
C LYS A 78 5.68 -1.78 -8.05
N ASP A 79 5.92 -1.17 -6.89
CA ASP A 79 7.15 -0.42 -6.60
C ASP A 79 8.39 -1.32 -6.72
N ILE A 80 8.31 -2.53 -6.16
CA ILE A 80 9.38 -3.53 -6.21
C ILE A 80 9.68 -3.96 -7.65
N GLU A 81 8.64 -4.24 -8.43
CA GLU A 81 8.77 -4.67 -9.83
C GLU A 81 9.39 -3.58 -10.72
N VAL A 82 8.91 -2.34 -10.57
CA VAL A 82 9.42 -1.20 -11.32
C VAL A 82 10.88 -0.93 -10.95
N TYR A 83 11.23 -0.99 -9.67
CA TYR A 83 12.61 -0.79 -9.23
C TYR A 83 13.55 -1.90 -9.72
N ALA A 84 13.12 -3.16 -9.68
CA ALA A 84 13.90 -4.27 -10.21
C ALA A 84 14.14 -4.13 -11.73
N SER A 85 13.12 -3.70 -12.48
CA SER A 85 13.24 -3.41 -13.92
C SER A 85 14.20 -2.24 -14.18
N PHE A 86 14.10 -1.17 -13.39
CA PHE A 86 14.99 -0.01 -13.47
C PHE A 86 16.45 -0.39 -13.22
N LEU A 87 16.74 -1.18 -12.17
CA LEU A 87 18.09 -1.68 -11.91
C LEU A 87 18.62 -2.53 -13.07
N ARG A 88 17.78 -3.39 -13.66
CA ARG A 88 18.17 -4.19 -14.82
C ARG A 88 18.58 -3.32 -16.01
N LEU A 89 17.86 -2.22 -16.25
CA LEU A 89 18.20 -1.28 -17.34
C LEU A 89 19.52 -0.55 -17.08
N LEU A 90 19.81 -0.17 -15.83
CA LEU A 90 21.06 0.49 -15.46
C LEU A 90 22.30 -0.41 -15.62
N VAL A 91 22.13 -1.73 -15.42
CA VAL A 91 23.22 -2.71 -15.54
C VAL A 91 23.53 -3.06 -17.00
N CYS A 92 22.61 -2.79 -17.94
CA CYS A 92 22.87 -2.98 -19.36
C CYS A 92 23.85 -1.93 -19.91
N PRO A 93 25.04 -2.33 -20.41
CA PRO A 93 25.98 -1.40 -21.04
C PRO A 93 25.42 -0.96 -22.39
N GLY A 94 24.88 0.26 -22.46
CA GLY A 94 24.42 0.85 -23.74
C GLY A 94 23.36 1.94 -23.69
N ILE A 95 22.83 2.32 -22.51
CA ILE A 95 21.68 3.25 -22.42
C ILE A 95 22.07 4.64 -21.89
N LEU A 96 23.28 4.85 -21.37
CA LEU A 96 23.78 6.20 -21.04
C LEU A 96 24.34 6.85 -22.31
N PRO A 97 23.77 7.97 -22.81
CA PRO A 97 24.41 8.74 -23.85
C PRO A 97 25.74 9.26 -23.31
N SER A 98 26.80 8.99 -24.07
CA SER A 98 28.17 9.46 -23.85
C SER A 98 28.29 10.98 -23.80
#